data_AF-A0A1I4FXG6-F1
#
_entry.id   AF-A0A1I4FXG6-F1
#
_cell.length_a   1.000
_cell.length_b   1.000
_cell.length_c   1.000
_cell.angle_alpha   90.00
_cell.angle_beta   90.00
_cell.angle_gamma   90.00
#
_symmetry.space_group_name_H-M   'P 1'
#
loop_
_entity.id
_entity.type
_entity.pdbx_description
1 polymer ?
#
loop_
_entity_poly.entity_id
_entity_poly.type
_entity_poly.pdbx_seq_one_letter_code
_entity_poly.pdbx_strand_id
1 'polypeptide(L)'
;MGRPGQSHSCFAVDARSRRGNRIVSDTLSLTGYRANNDGHFIEVSYLAATVAHVMKERAPKPILMLWFRGFSSFRNLPVETPLGTLGIWGATKGSHTDQMSGRVAISALTDKPHTTWIGEADRFLRLMHQGLAFAHGGRLQTPRLDLIEGNTVTATFFSGSGYRPEFPVPHSLDHDPIIGALVRRYFERGPLSDVLGTALGWMQTDTTFDEVRFLTAMTAVETIIESELPGRRGTVIAKSKFKVLRQKLEEATDHDPNLSANERAISR
;
A
#
# COMPACT_ATOMS: atom_id res chain seq x y z
N MET A 1 -30.99 -4.51 0.68
CA MET A 1 -30.17 -3.41 1.24
C MET A 1 -30.93 -2.77 2.38
N GLY A 2 -30.30 -2.58 3.55
CA GLY A 2 -30.90 -1.89 4.70
C GLY A 2 -31.03 -0.39 4.47
N ARG A 3 -31.94 0.27 5.18
CA ARG A 3 -32.11 1.74 5.07
C ARG A 3 -30.97 2.46 5.81
N PRO A 4 -30.50 3.62 5.32
CA PRO A 4 -29.56 4.46 6.06
C PRO A 4 -30.12 4.75 7.47
N GLY A 5 -29.33 4.52 8.52
CA GLY A 5 -29.72 4.73 9.92
C GLY A 5 -30.43 3.55 10.60
N GLN A 6 -30.59 2.41 9.91
CA GLN A 6 -31.14 1.21 10.52
C GLN A 6 -30.12 0.57 11.48
N SER A 7 -30.52 0.31 12.72
CA SER A 7 -29.68 -0.39 13.69
C SER A 7 -29.43 -1.82 13.20
N HIS A 8 -28.16 -2.16 12.99
CA HIS A 8 -27.73 -3.53 12.71
C HIS A 8 -27.22 -4.13 14.00
N SER A 9 -27.77 -5.27 14.40
CA SER A 9 -27.21 -6.08 15.47
C SER A 9 -25.96 -6.80 14.96
N CYS A 10 -24.79 -6.39 15.43
CA CYS A 10 -23.55 -7.14 15.24
C CYS A 10 -23.54 -8.34 16.18
N PHE A 11 -23.20 -9.51 15.65
CA PHE A 11 -23.05 -10.71 16.45
C PHE A 11 -21.60 -11.15 16.45
N ALA A 12 -21.11 -11.54 17.64
CA ALA A 12 -19.89 -12.32 17.74
C ALA A 12 -20.23 -13.78 17.41
N VAL A 13 -19.54 -14.36 16.44
CA VAL A 13 -19.68 -15.76 16.04
C VAL A 13 -18.37 -16.47 16.33
N ASP A 14 -18.45 -17.56 17.10
CA ASP A 14 -17.40 -18.57 17.25
C ASP A 14 -17.99 -19.93 16.82
N ALA A 15 -17.76 -20.30 15.57
CA ALA A 15 -18.31 -21.51 14.98
C ALA A 15 -17.20 -22.55 14.76
N ARG A 16 -17.52 -23.82 14.97
CA ARG A 16 -16.62 -24.95 14.68
C ARG A 16 -17.25 -25.89 13.67
N SER A 17 -16.53 -26.21 12.61
CA SER A 17 -16.96 -27.21 11.64
C SER A 17 -16.70 -28.63 12.17
N ARG A 18 -17.40 -29.64 11.61
CA ARG A 18 -17.13 -31.06 11.89
C ARG A 18 -15.68 -31.49 11.56
N ARG A 19 -14.97 -30.72 10.71
CA ARG A 19 -13.57 -30.95 10.34
C ARG A 19 -12.57 -30.23 11.26
N GLY A 20 -13.03 -29.57 12.32
CA GLY A 20 -12.18 -28.86 13.29
C GLY A 20 -11.83 -27.42 12.91
N ASN A 21 -12.23 -26.92 11.72
CA ASN A 21 -12.04 -25.51 11.37
C ASN A 21 -12.82 -24.61 12.32
N ARG A 22 -12.20 -23.51 12.77
CA ARG A 22 -12.82 -22.52 13.65
C ARG A 22 -13.00 -21.21 12.90
N ILE A 23 -14.18 -20.63 12.99
CA ILE A 23 -14.51 -19.33 12.40
C ILE A 23 -14.82 -18.40 13.57
N VAL A 24 -14.08 -17.30 13.67
CA VAL A 24 -14.30 -16.26 14.67
C VAL A 24 -14.52 -14.93 13.95
N SER A 25 -15.61 -14.25 14.25
CA SER A 25 -15.86 -12.88 13.79
C SER A 25 -16.64 -12.12 14.84
N ASP A 26 -16.27 -10.87 15.07
CA ASP A 26 -16.87 -9.91 15.99
C ASP A 26 -17.78 -8.88 15.27
N THR A 27 -17.75 -8.85 13.94
CA THR A 27 -18.45 -7.88 13.08
C THR A 27 -19.39 -8.56 12.09
N LEU A 28 -19.86 -9.75 12.46
CA LEU A 28 -20.66 -10.58 11.58
C LEU A 28 -22.11 -10.08 11.54
N SER A 29 -22.61 -9.83 10.33
CA SER A 29 -24.01 -9.48 10.06
C SER A 29 -24.58 -10.47 9.06
N LEU A 30 -25.71 -11.07 9.41
CA LEU A 30 -26.41 -12.03 8.58
C LEU A 30 -27.18 -11.26 7.50
N THR A 31 -26.81 -11.42 6.23
CA THR A 31 -27.46 -10.72 5.10
C THR A 31 -28.50 -11.56 4.41
N GLY A 32 -28.40 -12.88 4.53
CA GLY A 32 -29.30 -13.80 3.87
C GLY A 32 -29.21 -15.20 4.43
N TYR A 33 -30.27 -15.95 4.20
CA TYR A 33 -30.33 -17.37 4.47
C TYR A 33 -31.03 -18.01 3.30
N ARG A 34 -30.41 -19.05 2.76
CA ARG A 34 -30.95 -19.87 1.68
C ARG A 34 -30.87 -21.33 2.13
N ALA A 35 -31.93 -22.08 1.89
CA ALA A 35 -31.92 -23.52 2.07
C ALA A 35 -32.24 -24.16 0.72
N ASN A 36 -31.49 -25.19 0.34
CA ASN A 36 -31.81 -26.05 -0.79
C ASN A 36 -31.56 -27.52 -0.40
N ASN A 37 -31.72 -28.43 -1.35
CA ASN A 37 -31.49 -29.87 -1.12
C ASN A 37 -30.04 -30.22 -0.75
N ASP A 38 -29.07 -29.34 -1.06
CA ASP A 38 -27.65 -29.49 -0.73
C ASP A 38 -27.31 -28.95 0.67
N GLY A 39 -28.26 -28.26 1.33
CA GLY A 39 -28.14 -27.83 2.71
C GLY A 39 -28.54 -26.37 2.96
N HIS A 40 -28.08 -25.87 4.11
CA HIS A 40 -28.33 -24.51 4.56
C HIS A 40 -27.14 -23.62 4.23
N PHE A 41 -27.40 -22.49 3.59
CA PHE A 41 -26.43 -21.47 3.23
C PHE A 41 -26.80 -20.21 3.99
N ILE A 42 -25.81 -19.67 4.70
CA ILE A 42 -25.93 -18.42 5.41
C ILE A 42 -25.07 -17.42 4.66
N GLU A 43 -25.69 -16.37 4.14
CA GLU A 43 -24.99 -15.23 3.58
C GLU A 43 -24.70 -14.24 4.70
N VAL A 44 -23.45 -13.79 4.71
CA VAL A 44 -22.89 -13.03 5.80
C VAL A 44 -22.16 -11.83 5.22
N SER A 45 -22.48 -10.62 5.68
CA SER A 45 -21.58 -9.47 5.56
C SER A 45 -20.77 -9.33 6.83
N TYR A 46 -19.49 -9.02 6.67
CA TYR A 46 -18.55 -8.81 7.77
C TYR A 46 -17.67 -7.62 7.42
N LEU A 47 -17.15 -6.91 8.42
CA LEU A 47 -16.06 -5.95 8.17
C LEU A 47 -14.72 -6.70 8.12
N ALA A 48 -14.53 -7.59 9.11
CA ALA A 48 -13.43 -8.54 9.15
C ALA A 48 -13.91 -9.91 9.70
N ALA A 49 -13.35 -11.00 9.19
CA ALA A 49 -13.64 -12.34 9.68
C ALA A 49 -12.39 -13.21 9.67
N THR A 50 -12.15 -13.95 10.75
CA THR A 50 -10.97 -14.81 10.90
C THR A 50 -11.36 -16.28 10.82
N VAL A 51 -10.70 -17.02 9.94
CA VAL A 51 -10.89 -18.45 9.74
C VAL A 51 -9.58 -19.17 10.02
N ALA A 52 -9.58 -20.10 10.95
CA ALA A 52 -8.45 -20.97 11.25
C ALA A 52 -8.75 -22.41 10.80
N HIS A 53 -7.82 -23.02 10.07
CA HIS A 53 -7.89 -24.42 9.69
C HIS A 53 -6.54 -25.11 9.80
N VAL A 54 -6.59 -26.44 9.98
CA VAL A 54 -5.40 -27.29 10.11
C VAL A 54 -4.98 -27.83 8.75
N MET A 55 -3.73 -27.60 8.37
CA MET A 55 -3.07 -28.15 7.19
C MET A 55 -2.63 -29.59 7.42
N LYS A 56 -2.56 -30.36 6.33
CA LYS A 56 -2.00 -31.72 6.34
C LYS A 56 -0.49 -31.71 6.57
N GLU A 57 0.20 -30.72 5.98
CA GLU A 57 1.65 -30.60 6.03
C GLU A 57 2.03 -29.40 6.91
N ARG A 58 3.08 -29.60 7.70
CA ARG A 58 3.64 -28.56 8.56
C ARG A 58 4.42 -27.56 7.72
N ALA A 59 4.09 -26.28 7.84
CA ALA A 59 4.91 -25.21 7.29
C ALA A 59 6.29 -25.23 7.99
N PRO A 60 7.40 -25.21 7.22
CA PRO A 60 8.74 -25.30 7.78
C PRO A 60 9.11 -24.08 8.61
N LYS A 61 8.55 -22.91 8.26
CA LYS A 61 8.76 -21.63 8.95
C LYS A 61 7.44 -20.85 8.99
N PRO A 62 7.24 -19.96 9.98
CA PRO A 62 6.11 -19.06 9.97
C PRO A 62 6.12 -18.12 8.77
N ILE A 63 4.93 -17.89 8.19
CA ILE A 63 4.75 -17.00 7.04
C ILE A 63 3.60 -16.05 7.35
N LEU A 64 3.83 -14.76 7.15
CA LEU A 64 2.79 -13.74 7.16
C LEU A 64 2.61 -13.22 5.74
N MET A 65 1.37 -13.17 5.25
CA MET A 65 1.07 -12.86 3.86
C MET A 65 -0.12 -11.94 3.72
N LEU A 66 0.08 -10.82 3.05
CA LEU A 66 -0.94 -9.85 2.73
C LEU A 66 -1.31 -10.00 1.25
N TRP A 67 -2.58 -10.25 0.97
CA TRP A 67 -3.09 -10.33 -0.39
C TRP A 67 -3.58 -8.97 -0.87
N PHE A 68 -3.61 -8.78 -2.19
CA PHE A 68 -4.05 -7.55 -2.85
C PHE A 68 -5.02 -7.85 -3.99
N ARG A 69 -6.01 -6.98 -4.15
CA ARG A 69 -6.87 -6.96 -5.34
C ARG A 69 -6.28 -6.05 -6.42
N GLY A 70 -6.41 -6.46 -7.70
CA GLY A 70 -5.99 -5.63 -8.83
C GLY A 70 -4.48 -5.37 -8.93
N PHE A 71 -3.66 -6.06 -8.13
CA PHE A 71 -2.21 -5.83 -8.10
C PHE A 71 -1.48 -6.56 -9.22
N SER A 72 -0.75 -5.79 -10.02
CA SER A 72 0.17 -6.31 -11.04
C SER A 72 1.61 -6.02 -10.65
N SER A 73 2.43 -7.05 -10.66
CA SER A 73 3.87 -6.96 -10.43
C SER A 73 4.51 -8.16 -11.10
N PHE A 74 5.65 -7.95 -11.75
CA PHE A 74 6.51 -9.06 -12.12
C PHE A 74 6.96 -9.80 -10.85
N ARG A 75 7.32 -11.07 -11.00
CA ARG A 75 7.83 -11.86 -9.90
C ARG A 75 9.21 -11.32 -9.54
N ASN A 76 9.27 -10.59 -8.43
CA ASN A 76 10.50 -10.03 -7.93
C ASN A 76 11.36 -11.13 -7.31
N LEU A 77 12.68 -10.93 -7.32
CA LEU A 77 13.59 -11.80 -6.60
C LEU A 77 13.29 -11.70 -5.10
N PRO A 78 13.32 -12.83 -4.35
CA PRO A 78 13.18 -12.79 -2.91
C PRO A 78 14.22 -11.85 -2.30
N VAL A 79 13.77 -10.98 -1.39
CA VAL A 79 14.64 -10.01 -0.71
C VAL A 79 14.87 -10.49 0.71
N GLU A 80 16.14 -10.70 1.08
CA GLU A 80 16.50 -11.05 2.45
C GLU A 80 16.42 -9.81 3.35
N THR A 81 15.78 -9.98 4.51
CA THR A 81 15.59 -8.93 5.51
C THR A 81 15.90 -9.47 6.91
N PRO A 82 16.13 -8.60 7.92
CA PRO A 82 16.28 -9.04 9.31
C PRO A 82 15.09 -9.84 9.86
N LEU A 83 13.88 -9.62 9.34
CA LEU A 83 12.67 -10.37 9.72
C LEU A 83 12.51 -11.69 8.96
N GLY A 84 13.28 -11.91 7.91
CA GLY A 84 13.17 -13.07 7.03
C GLY A 84 13.16 -12.74 5.55
N THR A 85 12.68 -13.68 4.75
CA THR A 85 12.68 -13.56 3.29
C THR A 85 11.37 -12.98 2.80
N LEU A 86 11.43 -11.81 2.16
CA LEU A 86 10.31 -11.12 1.56
C LEU A 86 10.10 -11.59 0.11
N GLY A 87 8.87 -11.93 -0.25
CA GLY A 87 8.47 -12.25 -1.61
C GLY A 87 7.26 -11.42 -2.03
N ILE A 88 7.31 -10.89 -3.25
CA ILE A 88 6.21 -10.13 -3.84
C ILE A 88 5.81 -10.78 -5.15
N TRP A 89 4.51 -10.88 -5.37
CA TRP A 89 3.94 -11.47 -6.57
C TRP A 89 2.69 -10.71 -6.98
N GLY A 90 2.49 -10.55 -8.29
CA GLY A 90 1.28 -9.98 -8.87
C GLY A 90 0.95 -10.62 -10.22
N ALA A 91 -0.19 -10.24 -10.78
CA ALA A 91 -0.59 -10.70 -12.10
C ALA A 91 0.24 -10.02 -13.21
N THR A 92 0.69 -10.81 -14.18
CA THR A 92 1.54 -10.34 -15.29
C THR A 92 0.76 -9.85 -16.50
N LYS A 93 -0.49 -10.31 -16.70
CA LYS A 93 -1.33 -10.00 -17.87
C LYS A 93 -2.45 -9.00 -17.57
N GLY A 94 -2.18 -8.05 -16.69
CA GLY A 94 -3.21 -7.22 -16.06
C GLY A 94 -4.05 -8.04 -15.08
N SER A 95 -4.80 -7.35 -14.24
CA SER A 95 -5.79 -7.99 -13.36
C SER A 95 -7.05 -7.15 -13.28
N HIS A 96 -8.17 -7.82 -13.04
CA HIS A 96 -9.41 -7.10 -12.77
C HIS A 96 -9.33 -6.45 -11.39
N THR A 97 -9.97 -5.28 -11.26
CA THR A 97 -10.02 -4.48 -10.04
C THR A 97 -10.33 -5.31 -8.80
N ASP A 98 -11.31 -6.22 -8.87
CA ASP A 98 -11.72 -7.05 -7.74
C ASP A 98 -11.02 -8.41 -7.63
N GLN A 99 -10.17 -8.75 -8.59
CA GLN A 99 -9.47 -10.02 -8.59
C GLN A 99 -8.33 -10.00 -7.56
N MET A 100 -8.30 -10.98 -6.65
CA MET A 100 -7.16 -11.19 -5.74
C MET A 100 -5.94 -11.69 -6.53
N SER A 101 -5.20 -10.75 -7.10
CA SER A 101 -4.19 -10.99 -8.14
C SER A 101 -2.76 -10.79 -7.67
N GLY A 102 -2.55 -10.32 -6.44
CA GLY A 102 -1.21 -10.15 -5.90
C GLY A 102 -1.10 -10.40 -4.41
N ARG A 103 0.15 -10.45 -3.95
CA ARG A 103 0.50 -10.63 -2.55
C ARG A 103 1.89 -10.12 -2.23
N VAL A 104 2.09 -9.77 -0.97
CA VAL A 104 3.39 -9.66 -0.32
C VAL A 104 3.44 -10.66 0.82
N ALA A 105 4.52 -11.42 0.93
CA ALA A 105 4.70 -12.43 1.95
C ALA A 105 6.08 -12.31 2.58
N ILE A 106 6.16 -12.48 3.90
CA ILE A 106 7.41 -12.61 4.62
C ILE A 106 7.45 -13.96 5.34
N SER A 107 8.49 -14.73 5.06
CA SER A 107 8.80 -15.98 5.74
C SER A 107 9.86 -15.73 6.79
N ALA A 108 9.65 -16.17 8.04
CA ALA A 108 10.63 -16.05 9.10
C ALA A 108 11.97 -16.74 8.76
N LEU A 109 13.05 -16.34 9.43
CA LEU A 109 14.37 -16.98 9.28
C LEU A 109 14.41 -18.39 9.88
N THR A 110 13.72 -18.59 11.01
CA THR A 110 13.69 -19.84 11.78
C THR A 110 12.27 -20.40 11.90
N ASP A 111 12.14 -21.66 12.32
CA ASP A 111 10.85 -22.31 12.58
C ASP A 111 10.16 -21.78 13.86
N LYS A 112 10.93 -21.16 14.75
CA LYS A 112 10.50 -20.54 16.01
C LYS A 112 11.10 -19.13 16.11
N PRO A 113 10.51 -18.13 15.44
CA PRO A 113 10.96 -16.75 15.57
C PRO A 113 10.63 -16.21 16.97
N HIS A 114 11.16 -15.02 17.28
CA HIS A 114 10.81 -14.32 18.52
C HIS A 114 9.31 -14.07 18.62
N THR A 115 8.78 -14.00 19.85
CA THR A 115 7.35 -13.78 20.10
C THR A 115 6.81 -12.47 19.53
N THR A 116 7.69 -11.47 19.32
CA THR A 116 7.35 -10.18 18.71
C THR A 116 7.32 -10.21 17.18
N TRP A 117 7.80 -11.28 16.56
CA TRP A 117 8.00 -11.36 15.10
C TRP A 117 6.72 -11.08 14.33
N ILE A 118 5.58 -11.62 14.75
CA ILE A 118 4.30 -11.41 14.07
C ILE A 118 3.93 -9.91 14.04
N GLY A 119 4.10 -9.21 15.16
CA GLY A 119 3.80 -7.78 15.24
C GLY A 119 4.79 -6.90 14.47
N GLU A 120 6.06 -7.30 14.41
CA GLU A 120 7.07 -6.63 13.58
C GLU A 120 6.86 -6.88 12.08
N ALA A 121 6.51 -8.11 11.70
CA ALA A 121 6.17 -8.49 10.34
C ALA A 121 4.89 -7.78 9.87
N ASP A 122 3.85 -7.69 10.70
CA ASP A 122 2.62 -6.95 10.34
C ASP A 122 2.91 -5.47 10.08
N ARG A 123 3.67 -4.80 10.97
CA ARG A 123 4.08 -3.41 10.77
C ARG A 123 4.90 -3.23 9.49
N PHE A 124 5.81 -4.15 9.21
CA PHE A 124 6.59 -4.13 7.98
C PHE A 124 5.70 -4.31 6.73
N LEU A 125 4.79 -5.28 6.73
CA LEU A 125 3.87 -5.51 5.63
C LEU A 125 2.90 -4.35 5.40
N ARG A 126 2.50 -3.62 6.44
CA ARG A 126 1.71 -2.38 6.31
C ARG A 126 2.48 -1.27 5.59
N LEU A 127 3.77 -1.09 5.90
CA LEU A 127 4.60 -0.15 5.14
C LEU A 127 4.73 -0.59 3.68
N MET A 128 4.99 -1.88 3.45
CA MET A 128 5.07 -2.44 2.10
C MET A 128 3.76 -2.21 1.34
N HIS A 129 2.61 -2.41 1.97
CA HIS A 129 1.30 -2.14 1.40
C HIS A 129 1.15 -0.68 0.97
N GLN A 130 1.51 0.29 1.81
CA GLN A 130 1.45 1.71 1.47
C GLN A 130 2.34 2.06 0.27
N GLY A 131 3.58 1.56 0.26
CA GLY A 131 4.51 1.80 -0.82
C GLY A 131 4.11 1.12 -2.13
N LEU A 132 3.56 -0.10 -2.06
CA LEU A 132 3.05 -0.81 -3.22
C LEU A 132 1.74 -0.21 -3.74
N ALA A 133 0.92 0.40 -2.88
CA ALA A 133 -0.24 1.18 -3.31
C ALA A 133 0.20 2.43 -4.10
N PHE A 134 1.24 3.12 -3.64
CA PHE A 134 1.86 4.19 -4.41
C PHE A 134 2.40 3.69 -5.77
N ALA A 135 3.09 2.55 -5.80
CA ALA A 135 3.57 1.95 -7.05
C ALA A 135 2.43 1.56 -8.00
N HIS A 136 1.34 1.02 -7.44
CA HIS A 136 0.14 0.65 -8.16
C HIS A 136 -0.59 1.86 -8.77
N GLY A 137 -0.37 3.06 -8.24
CA GLY A 137 -0.99 4.28 -8.76
C GLY A 137 -2.39 4.53 -8.25
N GLY A 138 -2.67 4.11 -7.02
CA GLY A 138 -3.97 4.29 -6.39
C GLY A 138 -4.13 3.48 -5.12
N ARG A 139 -5.33 3.48 -4.56
CA ARG A 139 -5.63 2.71 -3.36
C ARG A 139 -5.54 1.20 -3.64
N LEU A 140 -4.66 0.50 -2.93
CA LEU A 140 -4.57 -0.95 -3.04
C LEU A 140 -5.41 -1.62 -1.94
N GLN A 141 -6.42 -2.41 -2.30
CA GLN A 141 -7.26 -3.09 -1.31
C GLN A 141 -6.65 -4.44 -0.89
N THR A 142 -6.67 -4.71 0.42
CA THR A 142 -6.27 -5.99 1.00
C THR A 142 -7.51 -6.80 1.34
N PRO A 143 -7.86 -7.85 0.58
CA PRO A 143 -9.00 -8.69 0.90
C PRO A 143 -8.69 -9.72 1.99
N ARG A 144 -7.41 -10.00 2.23
CA ARG A 144 -7.00 -11.14 3.05
C ARG A 144 -5.60 -10.97 3.64
N LEU A 145 -5.44 -11.34 4.91
CA LEU A 145 -4.18 -11.52 5.63
C LEU A 145 -4.10 -12.97 6.09
N ASP A 146 -3.04 -13.68 5.72
CA ASP A 146 -2.78 -15.05 6.16
C ASP A 146 -1.58 -15.10 7.11
N LEU A 147 -1.75 -15.80 8.24
CA LEU A 147 -0.68 -16.27 9.10
C LEU A 147 -0.63 -17.80 9.03
N ILE A 148 0.52 -18.33 8.62
CA ILE A 148 0.79 -19.75 8.56
C ILE A 148 1.84 -20.07 9.63
N GLU A 149 1.49 -20.91 10.60
CA GLU A 149 2.39 -21.34 11.67
C GLU A 149 2.17 -22.83 11.99
N GLY A 150 3.25 -23.61 11.89
CA GLY A 150 3.18 -25.05 12.11
C GLY A 150 2.16 -25.71 11.16
N ASN A 151 1.11 -26.30 11.71
CA ASN A 151 0.04 -26.94 10.93
C ASN A 151 -1.20 -26.05 10.81
N THR A 152 -1.15 -24.78 11.19
CA THR A 152 -2.33 -23.92 11.26
C THR A 152 -2.21 -22.78 10.26
N VAL A 153 -3.29 -22.54 9.51
CA VAL A 153 -3.46 -21.33 8.71
C VAL A 153 -4.59 -20.54 9.30
N THR A 154 -4.27 -19.31 9.70
CA THR A 154 -5.23 -18.30 10.15
C THR A 154 -5.38 -17.27 9.05
N ALA A 155 -6.54 -17.23 8.42
CA ALA A 155 -6.88 -16.30 7.36
C ALA A 155 -7.86 -15.25 7.88
N THR A 156 -7.47 -13.99 7.90
CA THR A 156 -8.34 -12.85 8.18
C THR A 156 -8.79 -12.23 6.87
N PHE A 157 -10.10 -12.24 6.63
CA PHE A 157 -10.73 -11.65 5.46
C PHE A 157 -11.22 -10.26 5.79
N PHE A 158 -11.04 -9.32 4.87
CA PHE A 158 -11.52 -7.95 4.99
C PHE A 158 -12.50 -7.64 3.87
N SER A 159 -13.57 -6.94 4.23
CA SER A 159 -14.52 -6.42 3.25
C SER A 159 -13.94 -5.29 2.42
N GLY A 160 -14.58 -5.03 1.29
CA GLY A 160 -14.21 -3.96 0.36
C GLY A 160 -14.10 -4.45 -1.08
N SER A 161 -14.22 -3.50 -2.00
CA SER A 161 -13.92 -3.66 -3.41
C SER A 161 -12.48 -3.22 -3.68
N GLY A 162 -11.91 -3.73 -4.77
CA GLY A 162 -10.69 -3.17 -5.32
C GLY A 162 -10.94 -1.79 -5.93
N TYR A 163 -9.85 -1.11 -6.24
CA TYR A 163 -9.85 0.20 -6.90
C TYR A 163 -9.10 0.09 -8.22
N ARG A 164 -9.44 0.93 -9.19
CA ARG A 164 -8.71 0.96 -10.44
C ARG A 164 -7.37 1.68 -10.22
N PRO A 165 -6.26 1.18 -10.77
CA PRO A 165 -5.04 1.96 -10.83
C PRO A 165 -5.27 3.16 -11.75
N GLU A 166 -4.91 4.35 -11.30
CA GLU A 166 -5.06 5.58 -12.08
C GLU A 166 -3.70 6.03 -12.64
N PHE A 167 -2.68 6.13 -11.79
CA PHE A 167 -1.36 6.67 -12.15
C PHE A 167 -0.22 5.84 -11.58
N PRO A 168 0.02 4.60 -12.09
CA PRO A 168 1.15 3.81 -11.65
C PRO A 168 2.45 4.55 -11.97
N VAL A 169 3.24 4.89 -10.94
CA VAL A 169 4.47 5.68 -11.08
C VAL A 169 5.58 4.82 -11.71
N PRO A 170 5.97 3.67 -11.12
CA PRO A 170 6.77 2.68 -11.81
C PRO A 170 5.90 1.75 -12.65
N HIS A 171 6.46 1.27 -13.78
CA HIS A 171 5.85 0.18 -14.53
C HIS A 171 5.92 -1.12 -13.71
N SER A 172 4.94 -2.02 -13.85
CA SER A 172 4.86 -3.26 -13.04
C SER A 172 6.01 -4.25 -13.24
N LEU A 173 6.85 -4.03 -14.25
CA LEU A 173 8.07 -4.81 -14.53
C LEU A 173 9.29 -4.29 -13.77
N ASP A 174 9.22 -3.08 -13.21
CA ASP A 174 10.32 -2.37 -12.56
C ASP A 174 9.94 -1.95 -11.13
N HIS A 175 9.35 -2.90 -10.39
CA HIS A 175 9.02 -2.68 -8.97
C HIS A 175 10.21 -2.94 -8.03
N ASP A 176 11.29 -3.57 -8.51
CA ASP A 176 12.45 -3.90 -7.68
C ASP A 176 13.08 -2.67 -7.00
N PRO A 177 13.27 -1.51 -7.67
CA PRO A 177 13.85 -0.33 -7.04
C PRO A 177 13.01 0.21 -5.87
N ILE A 178 11.68 0.26 -6.04
CA ILE A 178 10.77 0.75 -4.99
C ILE A 178 10.70 -0.23 -3.82
N ILE A 179 10.71 -1.54 -4.08
CA ILE A 179 10.75 -2.57 -3.04
C ILE A 179 12.03 -2.46 -2.22
N GLY A 180 13.19 -2.36 -2.89
CA GLY A 180 14.48 -2.16 -2.22
C GLY A 180 14.52 -0.88 -1.38
N ALA A 181 13.92 0.20 -1.88
CA ALA A 181 13.81 1.46 -1.14
C ALA A 181 12.93 1.33 0.12
N LEU A 182 11.79 0.64 0.04
CA LEU A 182 10.90 0.41 1.18
C LEU A 182 11.54 -0.46 2.25
N VAL A 183 12.23 -1.54 1.83
CA VAL A 183 12.99 -2.42 2.73
C VAL A 183 14.06 -1.61 3.48
N ARG A 184 14.91 -0.88 2.75
CA ARG A 184 15.94 -0.03 3.37
C ARG A 184 15.34 1.02 4.29
N ARG A 185 14.25 1.69 3.88
CA ARG A 185 13.57 2.70 4.72
C ARG A 185 13.18 2.08 6.06
N TYR A 186 12.48 0.95 6.06
CA TYR A 186 12.00 0.32 7.28
C TYR A 186 13.13 -0.05 8.25
N PHE A 187 14.18 -0.71 7.74
CA PHE A 187 15.23 -1.25 8.58
C PHE A 187 16.34 -0.25 8.94
N GLU A 188 16.59 0.76 8.10
CA GLU A 188 17.64 1.76 8.34
C GLU A 188 17.11 3.06 8.95
N ARG A 189 15.91 3.50 8.56
CA ARG A 189 15.33 4.80 8.98
C ARG A 189 14.07 4.65 9.82
N GLY A 190 13.53 3.45 9.95
CA GLY A 190 12.30 3.17 10.68
C GLY A 190 11.03 3.32 9.82
N PRO A 191 9.84 3.25 10.47
CA PRO A 191 8.57 3.35 9.77
C PRO A 191 8.39 4.70 9.08
N LEU A 192 7.46 4.76 8.13
CA LEU A 192 7.07 6.00 7.49
C LEU A 192 6.48 6.94 8.56
N SER A 193 6.80 8.24 8.49
CA SER A 193 6.17 9.22 9.37
C SER A 193 4.69 9.34 9.04
N ASP A 194 3.86 9.62 10.04
CA ASP A 194 2.40 9.75 9.84
C ASP A 194 2.06 10.86 8.83
N VAL A 195 2.89 11.90 8.76
CA VAL A 195 2.77 13.00 7.79
C VAL A 195 2.92 12.48 6.36
N LEU A 196 3.98 11.73 6.08
CA LEU A 196 4.17 11.10 4.78
C LEU A 196 3.06 10.09 4.46
N GLY A 197 2.63 9.30 5.45
CA GLY A 197 1.53 8.35 5.29
C GLY A 197 0.22 9.05 4.91
N THR A 198 -0.05 10.20 5.53
CA THR A 198 -1.22 11.04 5.22
C THR A 198 -1.12 11.62 3.81
N ALA A 199 0.02 12.17 3.43
CA ALA A 199 0.25 12.71 2.10
C ALA A 199 0.12 11.63 1.00
N LEU A 200 0.65 10.43 1.22
CA LEU A 200 0.43 9.28 0.34
C LEU A 200 -1.06 8.92 0.25
N GLY A 201 -1.79 8.93 1.36
CA GLY A 201 -3.24 8.67 1.39
C GLY A 201 -4.04 9.68 0.57
N TRP A 202 -3.68 10.97 0.61
CA TRP A 202 -4.29 12.00 -0.21
C TRP A 202 -4.09 11.77 -1.70
N MET A 203 -2.87 11.38 -2.12
CA MET A 203 -2.59 11.03 -3.51
C MET A 203 -3.33 9.78 -3.99
N GLN A 204 -3.81 8.94 -3.07
CA GLN A 204 -4.56 7.70 -3.36
C GLN A 204 -6.08 7.90 -3.28
N THR A 205 -6.57 9.12 -3.05
CA THR A 205 -8.02 9.37 -2.91
C THR A 205 -8.67 9.46 -4.28
N ASP A 206 -9.66 8.60 -4.52
CA ASP A 206 -10.51 8.66 -5.71
C ASP A 206 -11.19 10.04 -5.76
N THR A 207 -10.81 10.85 -6.75
CA THR A 207 -11.42 12.17 -6.97
C THR A 207 -11.98 12.21 -8.37
N THR A 208 -13.22 12.69 -8.49
CA THR A 208 -13.93 12.74 -9.79
C THR A 208 -13.45 13.86 -10.70
N PHE A 209 -12.62 14.78 -10.18
CA PHE A 209 -12.11 15.95 -10.90
C PHE A 209 -10.58 15.95 -10.87
N ASP A 210 -9.97 15.89 -12.06
CA ASP A 210 -8.52 15.87 -12.23
C ASP A 210 -7.82 17.08 -11.59
N GLU A 211 -8.48 18.24 -11.55
CA GLU A 211 -7.95 19.48 -10.97
C GLU A 211 -7.84 19.43 -9.44
N VAL A 212 -8.86 18.90 -8.75
CA VAL A 212 -8.82 18.69 -7.29
C VAL A 212 -7.74 17.66 -6.96
N ARG A 213 -7.58 16.63 -7.80
CA ARG A 213 -6.51 15.64 -7.65
C ARG A 213 -5.13 16.28 -7.79
N PHE A 214 -4.95 17.13 -8.80
CA PHE A 214 -3.67 17.81 -9.02
C PHE A 214 -3.31 18.75 -7.86
N LEU A 215 -4.25 19.56 -7.37
CA LEU A 215 -4.05 20.40 -6.20
C LEU A 215 -3.71 19.56 -4.96
N THR A 216 -4.43 18.46 -4.75
CA THR A 216 -4.19 17.55 -3.62
C THR A 216 -2.80 16.89 -3.70
N ALA A 217 -2.38 16.47 -4.90
CA ALA A 217 -1.06 15.90 -5.14
C ALA A 217 0.05 16.95 -4.93
N MET A 218 -0.14 18.19 -5.39
CA MET A 218 0.79 19.30 -5.15
C MET A 218 0.95 19.56 -3.65
N THR A 219 -0.15 19.70 -2.90
CA THR A 219 -0.10 19.89 -1.45
C THR A 219 0.55 18.71 -0.72
N ALA A 220 0.28 17.48 -1.16
CA ALA A 220 0.92 16.29 -0.62
C ALA A 220 2.44 16.33 -0.84
N VAL A 221 2.89 16.64 -2.06
CA VAL A 221 4.31 16.75 -2.40
C VAL A 221 5.00 17.88 -1.62
N GLU A 222 4.37 19.04 -1.50
CA GLU A 222 4.87 20.16 -0.69
C GLU A 222 5.07 19.73 0.77
N THR A 223 4.06 19.07 1.35
CA THR A 223 4.12 18.56 2.72
C THR A 223 5.25 17.55 2.90
N ILE A 224 5.40 16.61 1.94
CA ILE A 224 6.47 15.60 1.93
C ILE A 224 7.85 16.26 1.89
N ILE A 225 8.03 17.25 1.01
CA ILE A 225 9.27 18.02 0.86
C ILE A 225 9.58 18.76 2.16
N GLU A 226 8.61 19.46 2.75
CA GLU A 226 8.80 20.21 3.99
C GLU A 226 9.13 19.30 5.18
N SER A 227 8.53 18.10 5.26
CA SER A 227 8.72 17.18 6.38
C SER A 227 10.04 16.40 6.31
N GLU A 228 10.44 15.92 5.13
CA GLU A 228 11.61 15.03 4.99
C GLU A 228 12.89 15.76 4.60
N LEU A 229 12.80 17.02 4.15
CA LEU A 229 13.95 17.89 3.94
C LEU A 229 13.91 19.06 4.96
N PRO A 230 14.08 18.80 6.27
CA PRO A 230 14.05 19.84 7.30
C PRO A 230 15.21 20.85 7.20
N GLY A 231 15.99 20.84 6.12
CA GLY A 231 17.07 21.77 5.86
C GLY A 231 17.25 22.07 4.38
N ARG A 232 16.42 22.97 3.83
CA ARG A 232 16.84 23.99 2.84
C ARG A 232 15.76 25.05 2.65
N ARG A 233 15.45 25.80 3.72
CA ARG A 233 14.91 27.18 3.59
C ARG A 233 15.96 28.17 3.07
N GLY A 234 16.98 27.69 2.37
CA GLY A 234 17.96 28.47 1.65
C GLY A 234 17.86 28.07 0.18
N THR A 235 17.77 29.07 -0.69
CA THR A 235 17.99 28.92 -2.13
C THR A 235 19.20 28.00 -2.37
N VAL A 236 19.09 27.07 -3.34
CA VAL A 236 20.16 26.11 -3.73
C VAL A 236 21.52 26.80 -3.88
N ILE A 237 21.48 28.09 -4.19
CA ILE A 237 22.60 29.02 -4.24
C ILE A 237 22.38 30.10 -3.18
N ALA A 238 23.37 30.39 -2.33
CA ALA A 238 23.29 31.51 -1.39
C ALA A 238 22.93 32.82 -2.12
N LYS A 239 22.05 33.67 -1.56
CA LYS A 239 21.59 34.91 -2.21
C LYS A 239 22.73 35.76 -2.81
N SER A 240 23.89 35.79 -2.14
CA SER A 240 25.10 36.47 -2.65
C SER A 240 25.61 35.86 -3.96
N LYS A 241 25.69 34.53 -4.06
CA LYS A 241 26.08 33.82 -5.28
C LYS A 241 25.01 33.92 -6.37
N PHE A 242 23.73 33.94 -6.01
CA PHE A 242 22.62 34.12 -6.96
C PHE A 242 22.64 35.53 -7.56
N LYS A 243 22.93 36.56 -6.76
CA LYS A 243 23.06 37.94 -7.25
C LYS A 243 24.16 38.06 -8.32
N VAL A 244 25.31 37.41 -8.11
CA VAL A 244 26.41 37.37 -9.09
C VAL A 244 26.00 36.61 -10.36
N LEU A 245 25.29 35.48 -10.21
CA LEU A 245 24.83 34.70 -11.36
C LEU A 245 23.78 35.46 -12.19
N ARG A 246 22.83 36.12 -11.51
CA ARG A 246 21.83 37.00 -12.10
C ARG A 246 22.48 38.15 -12.86
N GLN A 247 23.46 38.82 -12.26
CA GLN A 247 24.16 39.92 -12.91
C GLN A 247 24.92 39.46 -14.16
N LYS A 248 25.57 38.28 -14.12
CA LYS A 248 26.21 37.69 -15.30
C LYS A 248 25.22 37.28 -16.39
N LEU A 249 24.03 36.80 -16.01
CA LEU A 249 22.96 36.49 -16.96
C LEU A 249 22.37 37.77 -17.57
N GLU A 250 22.11 38.80 -16.77
CA GLU A 250 21.67 40.12 -17.23
C GLU A 250 22.70 40.72 -18.20
N GLU A 251 23.99 40.73 -17.85
CA GLU A 251 25.09 41.18 -18.73
C GLU A 251 25.16 40.36 -20.03
N ALA A 252 25.02 39.03 -19.97
CA ALA A 252 25.03 38.18 -21.16
C ALA A 252 23.80 38.39 -22.06
N THR A 253 22.65 38.72 -21.47
CA THR A 253 21.39 38.95 -22.21
C THR A 253 21.33 40.37 -22.77
N ASP A 254 21.90 41.36 -22.08
CA ASP A 254 22.01 42.75 -22.55
C ASP A 254 23.08 42.94 -23.63
N HIS A 255 24.11 42.08 -23.66
CA HIS A 255 25.19 42.11 -24.66
C HIS A 255 24.98 41.18 -25.86
N ASP A 256 23.85 40.46 -25.98
CA ASP A 256 23.56 39.69 -27.19
C ASP A 256 23.01 40.63 -28.30
N PRO A 257 23.77 40.87 -29.38
CA PRO A 257 23.35 41.75 -30.47
C PRO A 257 22.18 41.16 -31.30
N ASN A 258 21.79 39.90 -31.08
CA ASN A 258 20.76 39.21 -31.87
C ASN A 258 19.36 39.21 -31.24
N LEU A 259 19.18 39.73 -30.02
CA LEU A 259 17.86 39.78 -29.37
C LEU A 259 17.00 40.93 -29.90
N SER A 260 15.78 40.61 -30.35
CA SER A 260 14.82 41.59 -30.86
C SER A 260 14.30 42.51 -29.74
N ALA A 261 13.81 43.70 -30.11
CA ALA A 261 13.30 44.69 -29.15
C ALA A 261 12.13 44.17 -28.28
N ASN A 262 11.34 43.22 -28.79
CA ASN A 262 10.26 42.57 -28.04
C ASN A 262 10.78 41.56 -27.01
N GLU A 263 11.85 40.83 -27.33
CA GLU A 263 12.46 39.87 -26.39
C GLU A 263 13.17 40.58 -25.24
N ARG A 264 13.74 41.77 -25.49
CA ARG A 264 14.32 42.64 -24.44
C ARG A 264 13.27 43.24 -23.50
N ALA A 265 12.01 43.37 -23.92
CA ALA A 265 10.93 43.91 -23.10
C ALA A 265 10.34 42.87 -22.13
N ILE A 266 10.47 41.58 -22.43
CA ILE A 266 9.99 40.47 -21.58
C ILE A 266 10.98 40.17 -20.44
N SER A 267 12.25 40.53 -20.62
CA SER A 267 13.35 40.25 -19.68
C SER A 267 13.56 41.30 -18.58
N ARG A 268 12.83 42.43 -18.61
CA ARG A 268 12.87 43.49 -17.59
C ARG A 268 11.74 43.33 -16.58
#